data_AF-A0A6L9F1E3-F1
#
_entry.id   AF-A0A6L9F1E3-F1
#
_cell.length_a   1.000
_cell.length_b   1.000
_cell.length_c   1.000
_cell.angle_alpha   90.00
_cell.angle_beta   90.00
_cell.angle_gamma   90.00
#
_symmetry.space_group_name_H-M   'P 1'
#
loop_
_entity.id
_entity.type
_entity.pdbx_description
1 polymer ?
#
loop_
_entity_poly.entity_id
_entity_poly.type
_entity_poly.pdbx_seq_one_letter_code
_entity_poly.pdbx_strand_id
1 'polypeptide(L)'
;MKNILDKYLFQALDAYPYELQEAVESLNYALSYDEKNPVALCLLGRIHADTLSDYETAKYYFQQALAENIYALGVYPHYINVLFWNEDYNEAEKLIDFALTVKGSDKGMLYLKKGLLFEHKKEYKNALKMLKTAKEYAWNNNFINDLKEEEKRIKEKMPKKKKTKAINNKPPPEKD
;
A
#
# COMPACT_ATOMS: atom_id res chain seq x y z
N MET A 1 -13.59 -28.11 -14.75
CA MET A 1 -13.90 -27.14 -13.67
C MET A 1 -12.91 -26.01 -13.61
N LYS A 2 -11.58 -26.25 -13.43
CA LYS A 2 -10.56 -25.19 -13.39
C LYS A 2 -10.61 -24.22 -14.59
N ASN A 3 -10.77 -24.76 -15.80
CA ASN A 3 -10.86 -23.96 -17.04
C ASN A 3 -12.11 -23.02 -17.09
N ILE A 4 -13.22 -23.37 -16.41
CA ILE A 4 -14.43 -22.53 -16.39
C ILE A 4 -14.29 -21.42 -15.34
N LEU A 5 -13.77 -21.77 -14.15
CA LEU A 5 -13.42 -20.79 -13.12
C LEU A 5 -12.44 -19.74 -13.68
N ASP A 6 -11.34 -20.19 -14.29
CA ASP A 6 -10.30 -19.31 -14.83
C ASP A 6 -10.88 -18.38 -15.92
N LYS A 7 -11.77 -18.89 -16.78
CA LYS A 7 -12.48 -18.06 -17.78
C LYS A 7 -13.22 -16.90 -17.12
N TYR A 8 -14.10 -17.17 -16.16
CA TYR A 8 -14.90 -16.13 -15.53
C TYR A 8 -14.05 -15.17 -14.69
N LEU A 9 -13.00 -15.69 -14.06
CA LEU A 9 -12.05 -14.86 -13.34
C LEU A 9 -11.34 -13.87 -14.27
N PHE A 10 -10.88 -14.32 -15.44
CA PHE A 10 -10.24 -13.44 -16.43
C PHE A 10 -11.21 -12.42 -17.00
N GLN A 11 -12.46 -12.81 -17.30
CA GLN A 11 -13.49 -11.86 -17.74
C GLN A 11 -13.75 -10.78 -16.68
N ALA A 12 -13.85 -11.16 -15.40
CA ALA A 12 -14.05 -10.22 -14.31
C ALA A 12 -12.86 -9.24 -14.16
N LEU A 13 -11.63 -9.75 -14.29
CA LEU A 13 -10.41 -8.94 -14.18
C LEU A 13 -10.21 -8.00 -15.37
N ASP A 14 -10.57 -8.43 -16.59
CA ASP A 14 -10.46 -7.62 -17.81
C ASP A 14 -11.49 -6.48 -17.83
N ALA A 15 -12.71 -6.77 -17.38
CA ALA A 15 -13.79 -5.78 -17.29
C ALA A 15 -13.54 -4.71 -16.22
N TYR A 16 -12.94 -5.06 -15.08
CA TYR A 16 -12.71 -4.11 -13.98
C TYR A 16 -11.50 -3.20 -14.24
N PRO A 17 -11.60 -1.87 -14.05
CA PRO A 17 -12.68 -1.13 -13.39
C PRO A 17 -13.70 -0.45 -14.32
N TYR A 18 -13.66 -0.70 -15.63
CA TYR A 18 -14.39 0.10 -16.61
C TYR A 18 -15.81 -0.40 -16.87
N GLU A 19 -16.01 -1.72 -16.93
CA GLU A 19 -17.29 -2.39 -17.18
C GLU A 19 -17.78 -3.08 -15.89
N LEU A 20 -18.15 -2.29 -14.88
CA LEU A 20 -18.41 -2.80 -13.52
C LEU A 20 -19.50 -3.88 -13.48
N GLN A 21 -20.57 -3.73 -14.27
CA GLN A 21 -21.66 -4.72 -14.31
C GLN A 21 -21.13 -6.07 -14.82
N GLU A 22 -20.42 -6.09 -15.94
CA GLU A 22 -19.83 -7.32 -16.50
C GLU A 22 -18.80 -7.93 -15.55
N ALA A 23 -18.01 -7.09 -14.87
CA ALA A 23 -17.06 -7.52 -13.87
C ALA A 23 -17.75 -8.27 -12.72
N VAL A 24 -18.81 -7.68 -12.15
CA VAL A 24 -19.57 -8.28 -11.03
C VAL A 24 -20.30 -9.55 -11.46
N GLU A 25 -20.93 -9.57 -12.65
CA GLU A 25 -21.59 -10.76 -13.17
C GLU A 25 -20.59 -11.92 -13.35
N SER A 26 -19.48 -11.67 -14.02
CA SER A 26 -18.42 -12.67 -14.23
C SER A 26 -17.81 -13.14 -12.91
N LEU A 27 -17.61 -12.22 -11.96
CA LEU A 27 -17.08 -12.52 -10.64
C LEU A 27 -18.02 -13.42 -9.83
N ASN A 28 -19.33 -13.16 -9.88
CA ASN A 28 -20.33 -14.02 -9.25
C ASN A 28 -20.32 -15.42 -9.85
N TYR A 29 -20.18 -15.54 -11.17
CA TYR A 29 -20.00 -16.85 -11.79
C TYR A 29 -18.73 -17.54 -11.29
N ALA A 30 -17.59 -16.87 -11.22
CA ALA A 30 -16.36 -17.44 -10.69
C ALA A 30 -16.54 -17.95 -9.25
N LEU A 31 -17.13 -17.14 -8.36
CA LEU A 31 -17.37 -17.49 -6.96
C LEU A 31 -18.38 -18.64 -6.79
N SER A 32 -19.30 -18.82 -7.74
CA SER A 32 -20.21 -19.98 -7.72
C SER A 32 -19.47 -21.33 -7.89
N TYR A 33 -18.27 -21.31 -8.49
CA TYR A 33 -17.42 -22.49 -8.64
C TYR A 33 -16.40 -22.64 -7.51
N ASP A 34 -15.93 -21.52 -6.93
CA ASP A 34 -14.98 -21.49 -5.82
C ASP A 34 -15.18 -20.20 -5.02
N GLU A 35 -16.00 -20.27 -3.96
CA GLU A 35 -16.38 -19.12 -3.12
C GLU A 35 -15.19 -18.54 -2.34
N LYS A 36 -14.11 -19.32 -2.21
CA LYS A 36 -12.90 -19.02 -1.44
C LYS A 36 -11.72 -18.65 -2.33
N ASN A 37 -11.94 -18.49 -3.64
CA ASN A 37 -10.87 -18.17 -4.56
C ASN A 37 -10.17 -16.84 -4.18
N PRO A 38 -8.87 -16.84 -3.85
CA PRO A 38 -8.21 -15.63 -3.35
C PRO A 38 -8.19 -14.46 -4.35
N VAL A 39 -8.18 -14.75 -5.66
CA VAL A 39 -8.19 -13.71 -6.69
C VAL A 39 -9.57 -13.09 -6.82
N ALA A 40 -10.62 -13.92 -6.81
CA ALA A 40 -12.01 -13.44 -6.83
C ALA A 40 -12.33 -12.61 -5.57
N LEU A 41 -11.96 -13.10 -4.39
CA LEU A 41 -12.12 -12.37 -3.12
C LEU A 41 -11.34 -11.06 -3.11
N CYS A 42 -10.12 -11.04 -3.66
CA CYS A 42 -9.36 -9.80 -3.85
C CYS A 42 -10.11 -8.79 -4.72
N LEU A 43 -10.70 -9.24 -5.84
CA LEU A 43 -11.46 -8.36 -6.73
C LEU A 43 -12.74 -7.84 -6.07
N LEU A 44 -13.46 -8.67 -5.30
CA LEU A 44 -14.58 -8.20 -4.47
C LEU A 44 -14.14 -7.12 -3.49
N GLY A 45 -13.05 -7.34 -2.76
CA GLY A 45 -12.50 -6.35 -1.83
C GLY A 45 -12.19 -5.02 -2.51
N ARG A 46 -11.61 -5.06 -3.72
CA ARG A 46 -11.36 -3.87 -4.53
C ARG A 46 -12.64 -3.16 -4.97
N ILE A 47 -13.65 -3.89 -5.45
CA ILE A 47 -14.94 -3.28 -5.84
C ILE A 47 -15.58 -2.55 -4.66
N HIS A 48 -15.64 -3.19 -3.49
CA HIS A 48 -16.19 -2.56 -2.28
C HIS A 48 -15.41 -1.31 -1.87
N ALA A 49 -14.08 -1.36 -1.91
CA ALA A 49 -13.25 -0.22 -1.52
C ALA A 49 -13.27 0.92 -2.56
N ASP A 50 -12.94 0.61 -3.81
CA ASP A 50 -12.68 1.61 -4.86
C ASP A 50 -13.99 2.23 -5.37
N THR A 51 -15.08 1.44 -5.45
CA THR A 51 -16.36 1.88 -6.03
C THR A 51 -17.35 2.31 -4.96
N LEU A 52 -17.46 1.54 -3.87
CA LEU A 52 -18.49 1.77 -2.85
C LEU A 52 -17.97 2.52 -1.61
N SER A 53 -16.65 2.71 -1.49
CA SER A 53 -15.99 3.21 -0.28
C SER A 53 -16.38 2.42 0.99
N ASP A 54 -16.77 1.15 0.81
CA ASP A 54 -17.14 0.24 1.88
C ASP A 54 -15.89 -0.51 2.36
N TYR A 55 -15.09 0.19 3.15
CA TYR A 55 -13.79 -0.30 3.58
C TYR A 55 -13.86 -1.48 4.54
N GLU A 56 -14.88 -1.56 5.40
CA GLU A 56 -15.02 -2.71 6.33
C GLU A 56 -15.35 -4.00 5.58
N THR A 57 -16.25 -3.96 4.60
CA THR A 57 -16.51 -5.13 3.75
C THR A 57 -15.30 -5.48 2.88
N ALA A 58 -14.57 -4.48 2.38
CA ALA A 58 -13.34 -4.72 1.64
C ALA A 58 -12.27 -5.43 2.49
N LYS A 59 -12.07 -4.96 3.74
CA LYS A 59 -11.16 -5.60 4.71
C LYS A 59 -11.54 -7.06 4.92
N TYR A 60 -12.82 -7.35 5.15
CA TYR A 60 -13.31 -8.72 5.30
C TYR A 60 -12.91 -9.62 4.13
N TYR A 61 -13.13 -9.19 2.88
CA TYR A 61 -12.78 -10.00 1.71
C TYR A 61 -11.27 -10.19 1.55
N PHE A 62 -10.45 -9.17 1.82
CA PHE A 62 -9.00 -9.32 1.79
C PHE A 62 -8.47 -10.26 2.88
N GLN A 63 -9.05 -10.21 4.08
CA GLN A 63 -8.73 -11.15 5.16
C GLN A 63 -9.08 -12.59 4.77
N GLN A 64 -10.26 -12.81 4.19
CA GLN A 64 -10.63 -14.12 3.67
C GLN A 64 -9.67 -14.62 2.59
N ALA A 65 -9.30 -13.77 1.62
CA ALA A 65 -8.35 -14.14 0.58
C ALA A 65 -6.99 -14.59 1.15
N LEU A 66 -6.48 -13.88 2.15
CA LEU A 66 -5.20 -14.21 2.80
C LEU A 66 -5.30 -15.41 3.75
N ALA A 67 -6.46 -15.65 4.36
CA ALA A 67 -6.71 -16.85 5.17
C ALA A 67 -6.67 -18.12 4.29
N GLU A 68 -7.18 -18.03 3.06
CA GLU A 68 -7.15 -19.13 2.10
C GLU A 68 -5.75 -19.32 1.48
N ASN A 69 -5.06 -18.23 1.17
CA ASN A 69 -3.72 -18.30 0.63
C ASN A 69 -2.86 -17.08 1.00
N ILE A 70 -1.94 -17.26 1.95
CA ILE A 70 -0.96 -16.23 2.33
C ILE A 70 -0.02 -15.81 1.18
N TYR A 71 0.11 -16.65 0.15
CA TYR A 71 0.87 -16.35 -1.08
C TYR A 71 -0.01 -15.72 -2.18
N ALA A 72 -1.22 -15.26 -1.86
CA ALA A 72 -2.00 -14.38 -2.73
C ALA A 72 -1.37 -12.97 -2.75
N LEU A 73 -0.15 -12.86 -3.29
CA LEU A 73 0.71 -11.68 -3.17
C LEU A 73 0.05 -10.40 -3.71
N GLY A 74 -0.85 -10.52 -4.69
CA GLY A 74 -1.61 -9.41 -5.23
C GLY A 74 -2.58 -8.75 -4.24
N VAL A 75 -2.95 -9.43 -3.15
CA VAL A 75 -3.88 -8.91 -2.13
C VAL A 75 -3.24 -7.80 -1.30
N TYR A 76 -1.98 -7.97 -0.89
CA TYR A 76 -1.35 -7.10 0.11
C TYR A 76 -1.37 -5.61 -0.28
N PRO A 77 -0.97 -5.18 -1.49
CA PRO A 77 -0.96 -3.76 -1.82
C PRO A 77 -2.33 -3.10 -1.75
N HIS A 78 -3.39 -3.83 -2.15
CA HIS A 78 -4.76 -3.32 -2.11
C HIS A 78 -5.30 -3.28 -0.69
N TYR A 79 -5.09 -4.33 0.09
CA TYR A 79 -5.54 -4.37 1.47
C TYR A 79 -4.84 -3.28 2.31
N ILE A 80 -3.53 -3.09 2.15
CA ILE A 80 -2.80 -2.02 2.82
C ILE A 80 -3.37 -0.63 2.46
N ASN A 81 -3.74 -0.40 1.19
CA ASN A 81 -4.39 0.86 0.80
C ASN A 81 -5.71 1.08 1.51
N VAL A 82 -6.55 0.05 1.60
CA VAL A 82 -7.83 0.14 2.32
C VAL A 82 -7.62 0.46 3.79
N LEU A 83 -6.63 -0.16 4.43
CA LEU A 83 -6.29 0.17 5.81
C LEU A 83 -5.80 1.63 5.96
N PHE A 84 -5.11 2.18 4.96
CA PHE A 84 -4.76 3.60 4.98
C PHE A 84 -5.98 4.52 4.79
N TRP A 85 -6.88 4.19 3.86
CA TRP A 85 -8.09 4.96 3.60
C TRP A 85 -9.07 4.93 4.78
N ASN A 86 -9.14 3.80 5.48
CA ASN A 86 -9.94 3.64 6.69
C ASN A 86 -9.22 4.11 7.98
N GLU A 87 -8.01 4.67 7.86
CA GLU A 87 -7.17 5.13 8.98
C GLU A 87 -6.77 4.05 10.01
N ASP A 88 -6.82 2.78 9.63
CA ASP A 88 -6.44 1.60 10.42
C ASP A 88 -4.92 1.37 10.47
N TYR A 89 -4.17 2.38 10.89
CA TYR A 89 -2.69 2.40 10.77
C TYR A 89 -1.98 1.30 11.56
N ASN A 90 -2.53 0.87 12.70
CA ASN A 90 -1.95 -0.22 13.49
C ASN A 90 -2.10 -1.58 12.81
N GLU A 91 -3.22 -1.80 12.14
CA GLU A 91 -3.44 -3.02 11.36
C GLU A 91 -2.58 -3.02 10.10
N ALA A 92 -2.48 -1.87 9.43
CA ALA A 92 -1.60 -1.70 8.27
C ALA A 92 -0.14 -2.03 8.60
N GLU A 93 0.36 -1.57 9.76
CA GLU A 93 1.72 -1.87 10.22
C GLU A 93 1.96 -3.37 10.38
N LYS A 94 1.05 -4.07 11.07
CA LYS A 94 1.13 -5.52 11.27
C LYS A 94 1.10 -6.28 9.94
N LEU A 95 0.22 -5.88 9.04
CA LEU A 95 0.09 -6.51 7.72
C LEU A 95 1.35 -6.31 6.87
N ILE A 96 1.89 -5.09 6.84
CA ILE A 96 3.14 -4.77 6.12
C ILE A 96 4.30 -5.60 6.67
N ASP A 97 4.44 -5.65 8.00
CA ASP A 97 5.52 -6.40 8.65
C ASP A 97 5.42 -7.89 8.37
N PHE A 98 4.21 -8.46 8.41
CA PHE A 98 3.98 -9.83 8.01
C PHE A 98 4.32 -10.07 6.53
N ALA A 99 3.81 -9.23 5.62
CA ALA A 99 4.05 -9.35 4.18
C ALA A 99 5.55 -9.27 3.83
N LEU A 100 6.33 -8.48 4.57
CA LEU A 100 7.79 -8.41 4.44
C LEU A 100 8.49 -9.74 4.80
N THR A 101 7.84 -10.66 5.51
CA THR A 101 8.36 -12.02 5.77
C THR A 101 7.98 -13.03 4.68
N VAL A 102 6.93 -12.77 3.89
CA VAL A 102 6.41 -13.71 2.90
C VAL A 102 7.37 -13.84 1.70
N LYS A 103 7.70 -15.07 1.31
CA LYS A 103 8.54 -15.33 0.14
C LYS A 103 7.81 -14.91 -1.15
N GLY A 104 8.51 -14.22 -2.03
CA GLY A 104 7.99 -13.80 -3.33
C GLY A 104 7.25 -12.45 -3.32
N SER A 105 6.92 -11.89 -2.16
CA SER A 105 6.30 -10.57 -2.09
C SER A 105 7.22 -9.48 -2.66
N ASP A 106 6.64 -8.45 -3.28
CA ASP A 106 7.38 -7.27 -3.72
C ASP A 106 7.88 -6.44 -2.53
N LYS A 107 9.15 -6.63 -2.15
CA LYS A 107 9.76 -5.95 -1.01
C LYS A 107 9.88 -4.43 -1.25
N GLY A 108 10.16 -4.01 -2.47
CA GLY A 108 10.24 -2.59 -2.82
C GLY A 108 8.92 -1.89 -2.56
N MET A 109 7.83 -2.44 -3.08
CA MET A 109 6.48 -1.92 -2.86
C MET A 109 6.10 -1.92 -1.38
N LEU A 110 6.40 -2.99 -0.63
CA LEU A 110 6.08 -3.06 0.80
C LEU A 110 6.84 -2.02 1.64
N TYR A 111 8.12 -1.77 1.35
CA TYR A 111 8.87 -0.70 2.01
C TYR A 111 8.34 0.69 1.63
N LEU A 112 7.89 0.90 0.38
CA LEU A 112 7.17 2.13 0.01
C LEU A 112 5.93 2.29 0.90
N LYS A 113 5.07 1.27 0.99
CA LYS A 113 3.88 1.31 1.87
C LYS A 113 4.24 1.60 3.33
N LYS A 114 5.32 1.02 3.85
CA LYS A 114 5.81 1.33 5.20
C LYS A 114 6.24 2.79 5.35
N GLY A 115 6.86 3.36 4.32
CA GLY A 115 7.18 4.78 4.26
C GLY A 115 5.93 5.66 4.32
N LEU A 116 4.90 5.32 3.53
CA LEU A 116 3.61 6.02 3.53
C LEU A 116 2.90 5.93 4.88
N LEU A 117 2.93 4.77 5.55
CA LEU A 117 2.41 4.63 6.91
C LEU A 117 3.07 5.61 7.89
N PHE A 118 4.40 5.72 7.85
CA PHE A 118 5.12 6.71 8.67
C PHE A 118 4.77 8.15 8.28
N GLU A 119 4.52 8.42 6.99
CA GLU A 119 4.03 9.73 6.54
C GLU A 119 2.65 10.06 7.13
N HIS A 120 1.70 9.11 7.13
CA HIS A 120 0.39 9.26 7.77
C HIS A 120 0.53 9.57 9.28
N LYS A 121 1.47 8.91 9.96
CA LYS A 121 1.82 9.17 11.37
C LYS A 121 2.66 10.45 11.58
N LYS A 122 2.96 11.20 10.52
CA LYS A 122 3.84 12.40 10.51
C LYS A 122 5.28 12.14 10.98
N GLU A 123 5.71 10.89 10.94
CA GLU A 123 7.07 10.44 11.26
C GLU A 123 7.99 10.55 10.04
N TYR A 124 8.12 11.76 9.49
CA TYR A 124 8.73 11.97 8.17
C TYR A 124 10.16 11.42 8.03
N LYS A 125 10.96 11.44 9.11
CA LYS A 125 12.32 10.86 9.08
C LYS A 125 12.29 9.34 8.87
N ASN A 126 11.36 8.66 9.53
CA ASN A 126 11.17 7.21 9.38
C ASN A 126 10.62 6.90 7.99
N ALA A 127 9.70 7.72 7.49
CA ALA A 127 9.17 7.63 6.14
C ALA A 127 10.29 7.68 5.08
N LEU A 128 11.16 8.69 5.14
CA LEU A 128 12.31 8.84 4.23
C LEU A 128 13.30 7.68 4.33
N LYS A 129 13.52 7.13 5.54
CA LYS A 129 14.37 5.95 5.73
C LYS A 129 13.79 4.75 5.00
N MET A 130 12.48 4.52 5.09
CA MET A 130 11.82 3.41 4.40
C MET A 130 11.82 3.59 2.89
N LEU A 131 11.66 4.81 2.36
CA LEU A 131 11.80 5.07 0.91
C LEU A 131 13.21 4.75 0.41
N LYS A 132 14.25 5.06 1.20
CA LYS A 132 15.63 4.67 0.87
C LYS A 132 15.76 3.15 0.79
N THR A 133 15.20 2.42 1.76
CA THR A 133 15.20 0.96 1.74
C THR A 133 14.38 0.42 0.55
N ALA A 134 13.22 0.99 0.24
CA ALA A 134 12.41 0.60 -0.93
C ALA A 134 13.22 0.70 -2.24
N LYS A 135 14.04 1.74 -2.37
CA LYS A 135 14.91 1.95 -3.54
C LYS A 135 15.98 0.87 -3.70
N GLU A 136 16.46 0.26 -2.61
CA GLU A 136 17.42 -0.86 -2.67
C GLU A 136 16.80 -2.12 -3.30
N TYR A 137 15.47 -2.23 -3.29
CA TYR A 137 14.70 -3.31 -3.92
C TYR A 137 14.00 -2.88 -5.22
N ALA A 138 14.39 -1.74 -5.80
CA ALA A 138 13.80 -1.21 -7.02
C ALA A 138 14.60 -1.66 -8.26
N TRP A 139 13.93 -2.34 -9.19
CA TRP A 139 14.56 -2.93 -10.39
C TRP A 139 14.15 -2.27 -11.70
N ASN A 140 13.31 -1.25 -11.66
CA ASN A 140 12.86 -0.52 -12.84
C ASN A 140 12.84 0.99 -12.58
N ASN A 141 13.05 1.76 -13.65
CA ASN A 141 13.16 3.22 -13.56
C ASN A 141 11.86 3.90 -13.17
N ASN A 142 10.70 3.33 -13.53
CA ASN A 142 9.40 3.90 -13.18
C ASN A 142 9.25 3.93 -11.65
N PHE A 143 9.45 2.79 -11.00
CA PHE A 143 9.36 2.71 -9.55
C PHE A 143 10.42 3.58 -8.85
N ILE A 144 11.64 3.65 -9.37
CA ILE A 144 12.67 4.56 -8.82
C ILE A 144 12.23 6.02 -8.90
N ASN A 145 11.56 6.42 -9.99
CA ASN A 145 11.07 7.78 -10.16
C ASN A 145 9.89 8.06 -9.23
N ASP A 146 8.97 7.11 -9.07
CA ASP A 146 7.87 7.21 -8.09
C ASP A 146 8.45 7.47 -6.69
N LEU A 147 9.44 6.68 -6.25
CA LEU A 147 10.08 6.87 -4.95
C LEU A 147 10.71 8.26 -4.76
N LYS A 148 11.23 8.89 -5.84
CA LYS A 148 11.78 10.25 -5.77
C LYS A 148 10.69 11.29 -5.58
N GLU A 149 9.56 11.16 -6.27
CA GLU A 149 8.43 12.07 -6.12
C GLU A 149 7.80 11.95 -4.73
N GLU A 150 7.70 10.73 -4.20
CA GLU A 150 7.29 10.46 -2.82
C GLU A 150 8.25 11.10 -1.80
N GLU A 151 9.57 10.94 -2.01
CA GLU A 151 10.60 11.56 -1.17
C GLU A 151 10.50 13.09 -1.16
N LYS A 152 10.28 13.69 -2.34
CA LYS A 152 10.09 15.13 -2.50
C LYS A 152 8.86 15.61 -1.74
N ARG A 153 7.70 14.98 -1.96
CA ARG A 153 6.44 15.31 -1.28
C ARG A 153 6.58 15.25 0.24
N ILE A 154 7.21 14.20 0.77
CA ILE A 154 7.43 14.04 2.22
C ILE A 154 8.31 15.16 2.77
N LYS A 155 9.40 15.52 2.09
CA LYS A 155 10.30 16.61 2.51
C LYS A 155 9.57 17.96 2.56
N GLU A 156 8.66 18.21 1.62
CA GLU A 156 7.86 19.44 1.59
C GLU A 156 6.92 19.56 2.80
N LYS A 157 6.43 18.43 3.33
CA LYS A 157 5.58 18.37 4.54
C LYS A 157 6.36 18.51 5.86
N MET A 158 7.68 18.39 5.84
CA MET A 158 8.49 18.47 7.06
C MET A 158 8.49 19.88 7.65
N PRO A 159 8.42 20.03 9.00
CA PRO A 159 8.50 21.34 9.62
C PRO A 159 9.86 21.99 9.34
N LYS A 160 9.84 23.24 8.89
CA LYS A 160 11.06 24.03 8.69
C LYS A 160 11.78 24.16 10.04
N LYS A 161 13.04 23.73 10.12
CA LYS A 161 13.87 23.94 11.31
C LYS A 161 13.88 25.45 11.62
N LYS A 162 13.40 25.85 12.80
CA LYS A 162 13.63 27.20 13.31
C LYS A 162 15.15 27.40 13.35
N LYS A 163 15.66 28.40 12.62
CA LYS A 163 17.07 28.82 12.75
C LYS A 163 17.25 29.30 14.18
N THR A 164 17.92 28.51 15.03
CA THR A 164 18.48 29.03 16.28
C THR A 164 19.48 30.10 15.89
N LYS A 165 19.19 31.37 16.19
CA LYS A 165 20.17 32.45 16.07
C LYS A 165 21.34 32.07 16.97
N ALA A 166 22.51 31.81 16.39
CA ALA A 166 23.74 31.70 17.15
C ALA A 166 23.94 33.05 17.87
N ILE A 167 23.89 33.03 19.21
CA ILE A 167 24.30 34.17 20.01
C ILE A 167 25.82 34.25 19.86
N ASN A 168 26.29 35.17 19.02
CA ASN A 168 27.70 35.50 18.90
C ASN A 168 28.14 36.21 20.20
N ASN A 169 28.57 35.44 21.20
CA ASN A 169 29.34 35.97 22.31
C ASN A 169 30.76 36.29 21.81
N LYS A 170 30.94 37.43 21.14
CA LYS A 170 32.27 38.04 21.01
C LYS A 170 32.55 38.80 22.32
N PRO A 171 33.66 38.54 23.02
CA PRO A 171 34.08 39.39 24.13
C PRO A 171 34.32 40.81 23.62
N PRO A 172 34.09 41.85 24.45
CA PRO A 172 34.44 43.22 24.09
C PRO A 172 35.96 43.33 23.88
N PRO A 173 36.43 44.20 22.96
CA PRO A 173 37.86 44.43 22.80
C PRO A 173 38.43 45.04 24.08
N GLU A 174 39.56 44.51 24.52
CA GLU A 174 40.40 45.11 25.57
C GLU A 174 40.76 46.54 25.15
N LYS A 175 40.55 47.49 26.05
CA LYS A 175 41.04 48.86 25.90
C LYS A 175 42.43 48.90 26.53
N ASP A 176 43.36 49.47 25.77
CA ASP A 176 44.78 49.70 26.11
C ASP A 176 45.00 50.34 27.49
#